data_AF-A0A101FWQ9-F1
#
_entry.id   AF-A0A101FWQ9-F1
#
_cell.length_a   1.000
_cell.length_b   1.000
_cell.length_c   1.000
_cell.angle_alpha   90.00
_cell.angle_beta   90.00
_cell.angle_gamma   90.00
#
_symmetry.space_group_name_H-M   'P 1'
#
loop_
_entity.id
_entity.type
_entity.pdbx_description
1 polymer ?
#
loop_
_entity_poly.entity_id
_entity_poly.type
_entity_poly.pdbx_seq_one_letter_code
_entity_poly.pdbx_strand_id
1 'polypeptide(L)' 'MKIVCIAASFVPSNTANSIQVVKVAHALAEVGHDVCLIVPGTNPVSWENLKNHYGLRQPFEIQWLHENLAFK' A
#
# COMPACT_ATOMS: atom_id res chain seq x y z
N MET A 1 7.90 -7.59 -14.01
CA MET A 1 6.81 -8.60 -13.92
C MET A 1 5.58 -7.93 -13.33
N LYS A 2 4.39 -8.54 -13.42
CA LYS A 2 3.18 -8.08 -12.73
C LYS A 2 3.11 -8.73 -11.35
N ILE A 3 2.96 -7.94 -10.29
CA ILE A 3 2.98 -8.39 -8.90
C ILE A 3 1.79 -7.80 -8.16
N VAL A 4 1.03 -8.66 -7.49
CA VAL A 4 -0.03 -8.24 -6.56
C VAL A 4 0.42 -8.56 -5.13
N CYS A 5 0.50 -7.54 -4.29
CA CYS A 5 0.76 -7.66 -2.87
C CYS A 5 -0.57 -7.52 -2.11
N ILE A 6 -0.87 -8.42 -1.18
CA ILE A 6 -2.08 -8.34 -0.35
C ILE A 6 -1.66 -8.29 1.11
N ALA A 7 -2.18 -7.32 1.87
CA ALA A 7 -1.89 -7.20 3.29
C ALA A 7 -3.12 -6.76 4.08
N ALA A 8 -3.26 -7.27 5.31
CA ALA A 8 -4.28 -6.83 6.27
C ALA A 8 -3.92 -5.52 6.99
N SER A 9 -2.98 -4.75 6.44
CA SER A 9 -2.45 -3.51 7.02
C SER A 9 -3.22 -2.31 6.49
N PHE A 10 -3.77 -1.49 7.38
CA PHE A 10 -4.45 -0.25 6.99
C PHE A 10 -3.44 0.80 6.52
N VAL A 11 -3.73 1.44 5.38
CA VAL A 11 -2.88 2.47 4.77
C VAL A 11 -3.71 3.71 4.46
N PRO A 12 -3.25 4.92 4.82
CA PRO A 12 -2.01 5.24 5.53
C PRO A 12 -2.09 4.94 7.03
N SER A 13 -0.94 4.66 7.66
CA SER A 13 -0.76 4.37 9.07
C SER A 13 0.72 4.44 9.47
N ASN A 14 0.98 4.81 10.73
CA ASN A 14 2.32 4.84 11.33
C ASN A 14 2.72 3.50 11.99
N THR A 15 1.88 2.47 11.91
CA THR A 15 2.24 1.15 12.46
C THR A 15 3.35 0.51 11.63
N ALA A 16 4.22 -0.27 12.31
CA ALA A 16 5.38 -0.89 11.66
C ALA A 16 4.99 -1.77 10.47
N ASN A 17 3.93 -2.58 10.60
CA ASN A 17 3.46 -3.46 9.53
C ASN A 17 2.99 -2.65 8.31
N SER A 18 2.20 -1.59 8.49
CA SER A 18 1.77 -0.73 7.37
C SER A 18 2.95 -0.05 6.68
N ILE A 19 3.94 0.43 7.44
CA ILE A 19 5.16 1.01 6.86
C ILE A 19 5.92 -0.04 6.04
N GLN A 20 6.12 -1.24 6.58
CA GLN A 20 6.83 -2.32 5.90
C GLN A 20 6.14 -2.70 4.58
N VAL A 21 4.84 -2.95 4.61
CA VAL A 21 4.05 -3.32 3.42
C VAL A 21 4.18 -2.28 2.31
N VAL A 22 4.01 -1.00 2.66
CA VAL A 22 4.11 0.09 1.67
C VAL A 22 5.53 0.21 1.12
N LYS A 23 6.57 0.12 1.95
CA LYS A 23 7.96 0.24 1.51
C LYS A 23 8.42 -0.96 0.67
N VAL A 24 7.92 -2.16 0.95
CA VAL A 24 8.19 -3.35 0.13
C VAL A 24 7.54 -3.22 -1.24
N ALA A 25 6.25 -2.86 -1.32
CA ALA A 25 5.57 -2.64 -2.60
C ALA A 25 6.24 -1.53 -3.42
N HIS A 26 6.64 -0.44 -2.76
CA HIS A 26 7.40 0.65 -3.38
C HIS A 26 8.76 0.19 -3.92
N ALA A 27 9.53 -0.58 -3.15
CA ALA A 27 10.83 -1.10 -3.59
C ALA A 27 10.70 -2.02 -4.82
N LEU A 28 9.65 -2.86 -4.86
CA LEU A 28 9.35 -3.70 -6.04
C LEU A 28 9.03 -2.84 -7.27
N ALA A 29 8.32 -1.73 -7.10
CA ALA A 29 8.06 -0.79 -8.18
C ALA A 29 9.34 -0.05 -8.62
N GLU A 30 10.22 0.33 -7.68
CA GLU A 30 11.51 0.99 -7.99
C GLU A 30 12.44 0.13 -8.84
N VAL A 31 12.38 -1.21 -8.70
CA VAL A 31 13.17 -2.14 -9.55
C VAL A 31 12.48 -2.46 -10.89
N GLY A 32 11.41 -1.73 -11.24
CA GLY A 32 10.77 -1.81 -12.56
C GLY A 32 9.69 -2.89 -12.69
N HIS A 33 9.10 -3.34 -11.58
CA HIS A 33 7.91 -4.19 -11.64
C HIS A 33 6.62 -3.37 -11.66
N ASP A 34 5.59 -3.94 -12.26
CA ASP A 34 4.22 -3.43 -12.25
C ASP A 34 3.53 -3.97 -10.99
N VAL A 35 3.31 -3.11 -10.00
CA VAL A 35 2.92 -3.50 -8.63
C VAL A 35 1.56 -2.92 -8.28
N CYS A 36 0.68 -3.78 -7.80
CA CYS A 36 -0.59 -3.42 -7.17
C CYS A 36 -0.60 -3.91 -5.71
N LEU A 37 -0.85 -3.01 -4.78
CA LEU A 37 -1.00 -3.30 -3.35
C LEU A 37 -2.49 -3.26 -2.97
N ILE A 38 -3.03 -4.38 -2.48
CA ILE A 38 -4.39 -4.47 -1.96
C ILE A 38 -4.35 -4.42 -0.43
N VAL A 39 -5.07 -3.46 0.14
CA VAL A 39 -5.16 -3.22 1.59
C VAL A 39 -6.61 -2.98 2.03
N PRO A 40 -6.95 -3.21 3.30
CA PRO A 40 -8.27 -2.90 3.82
C PRO A 40 -8.54 -1.38 3.82
N GLY A 41 -9.77 -1.01 3.47
CA GLY A 41 -10.33 0.32 3.65
C GLY A 41 -11.39 0.68 2.61
N THR A 42 -12.06 1.81 2.83
CA THR A 42 -13.10 2.34 1.92
C THR A 42 -12.74 3.69 1.31
N ASN A 43 -11.70 4.34 1.84
CA ASN A 43 -11.34 5.70 1.47
C ASN A 43 -9.95 5.71 0.83
N PRO A 44 -9.85 5.78 -0.51
CA PRO A 44 -8.56 5.91 -1.17
C PRO A 44 -7.91 7.24 -0.77
N VAL A 45 -6.58 7.22 -0.63
CA VAL A 45 -5.78 8.40 -0.29
C VAL A 45 -4.96 8.82 -1.51
N SER A 46 -4.79 10.12 -1.69
CA SER A 46 -4.01 10.66 -2.81
C SER A 46 -2.56 10.16 -2.76
N TRP A 47 -1.99 9.95 -3.94
CA TRP A 47 -0.58 9.59 -4.07
C TRP A 47 0.35 10.59 -3.38
N GLU A 48 0.05 11.90 -3.46
CA GLU A 48 0.86 12.95 -2.85
C GLU A 48 0.94 12.80 -1.33
N ASN A 49 -0.18 12.47 -0.69
CA ASN A 49 -0.21 12.24 0.75
C ASN A 49 0.61 10.99 1.12
N LEU A 50 0.47 9.91 0.36
CA LEU A 50 1.26 8.69 0.57
C LEU A 50 2.76 8.91 0.35
N LYS A 51 3.10 9.66 -0.70
CA LYS A 51 4.47 10.05 -1.03
C LYS A 51 5.12 10.80 0.12
N ASN A 52 4.44 11.82 0.64
CA ASN A 52 4.93 12.64 1.74
C ASN A 52 5.00 11.84 3.05
N HIS A 53 4.00 10.98 3.32
CA HIS A 53 3.91 10.20 4.55
C HIS A 53 4.99 9.10 4.65
N TYR A 54 5.26 8.38 3.56
CA TYR A 54 6.16 7.22 3.54
C TYR A 54 7.52 7.49 2.86
N GLY A 55 7.74 8.70 2.36
CA GLY A 55 8.94 9.07 1.60
C GLY A 55 9.08 8.26 0.31
N LEU A 56 7.98 8.16 -0.46
CA LEU A 56 7.95 7.38 -1.71
C LEU A 56 8.50 8.22 -2.86
N ARG A 57 9.03 7.53 -3.87
CA ARG A 57 9.59 8.18 -5.07
C ARG A 57 9.00 7.66 -6.37
N GLN A 58 8.63 6.39 -6.39
CA GLN A 58 8.05 5.71 -7.54
C GLN A 58 6.58 5.42 -7.26
N PRO A 59 5.64 5.91 -8.09
CA PRO A 59 4.23 5.56 -7.97
C PRO A 59 4.01 4.06 -8.25
N PHE A 60 3.05 3.50 -7.52
CA PHE A 60 2.51 2.15 -7.71
C PHE A 60 1.02 2.16 -7.35
N GLU A 61 0.27 1.17 -7.83
CA GLU A 61 -1.17 1.11 -7.60
C GLU A 61 -1.46 0.64 -6.16
N ILE A 62 -2.42 1.30 -5.51
CA ILE A 62 -3.00 0.82 -4.25
C ILE A 62 -4.50 0.72 -4.43
N GLN A 63 -5.04 -0.46 -4.13
CA GLN A 63 -6.47 -0.73 -4.11
C GLN A 63 -6.92 -0.94 -2.68
N TRP A 64 -7.94 -0.18 -2.28
CA TRP A 64 -8.60 -0.34 -0.99
C TRP A 64 -9.81 -1.24 -1.17
N LEU A 65 -9.82 -2.36 -0.45
CA LEU A 65 -10.93 -3.30 -0.43
C LEU A 65 -11.65 -3.19 0.91
N HIS A 66 -12.98 -3.10 0.86
CA HIS A 66 -13.78 -3.08 2.09
C HIS A 66 -13.54 -4.33 2.91
N GLU A 67 -13.14 -4.13 4.17
CA GLU A 67 -12.80 -5.20 5.09
C GLU A 67 -13.99 -5.62 5.96
N ASN A 68 -14.07 -6.92 6.26
CA ASN A 68 -15.01 -7.43 7.26
C ASN A 68 -14.33 -7.49 8.63
N LEU A 69 -14.57 -6.48 9.46
CA LEU A 69 -13.99 -6.38 10.81
C LEU A 69 -14.60 -7.37 11.82
N ALA A 70 -15.61 -8.16 11.47
CA ALA A 70 -16.21 -9.14 12.37
C ALA A 70 -15.23 -10.26 12.79
N PHE A 71 -14.14 -10.45 12.06
CA PHE A 71 -13.13 -11.48 12.30
C PHE A 71 -11.78 -10.93 12.79
N LYS A 72 -11.77 -9.72 13.38
CA LYS A 72 -10.56 -9.06 13.88
C LYS A 72 -10.19 -9.48 15.29
#